data_AF-A0A2I4DA53-F1
#
_entry.id   AF-A0A2I4DA53-F1
#
_cell.length_a   1.000
_cell.length_b   1.000
_cell.length_c   1.000
_cell.angle_alpha   90.00
_cell.angle_beta   90.00
_cell.angle_gamma   90.00
#
_symmetry.space_group_name_H-M   'P 1'
#
loop_
_entity.id
_entity.type
_entity.pdbx_description
1 polymer ?
#
loop_
_entity_poly.entity_id
_entity_poly.type
_entity_poly.pdbx_seq_one_letter_code
_entity_poly.pdbx_strand_id
1 'polypeptide(L)'
;MLDVYWLLCVCIRTIEHADNTGSLFAFTPEFFLNVAMNAYSALKNYFSPANSMEELPGYEETLTQLAAILAKHFADPRIVGTDIKDSLMQALASYVCYPQSLRAVERIPEEQRVAMMRNLLAPYEQRPWAQTNWILVRLWRGCGFGYRYTRLPHLLKTKPEDANLPSLQKPCPSLLLQRHMAELLSLDKDMAASFLNSVLNQLNWAFSEFIGMIQEIQQAAERPERNFVDTRQLKVCATCF
;
A
#
# COMPACT_ATOMS: atom_id res chain seq x y z
N MET A 1 -20.68 -0.40 14.56
CA MET A 1 -19.97 0.59 13.70
C MET A 1 -19.50 1.79 14.52
N LEU A 2 -20.40 2.50 15.20
CA LEU A 2 -20.05 3.71 15.97
C LEU A 2 -18.95 3.47 17.01
N ASP A 3 -18.95 2.35 17.73
CA ASP A 3 -17.89 2.03 18.70
C ASP A 3 -16.51 1.85 18.04
N VAL A 4 -16.48 1.21 16.86
CA VAL A 4 -15.24 1.02 16.09
C VAL A 4 -14.74 2.35 15.54
N TYR A 5 -15.65 3.21 15.10
CA TYR A 5 -15.32 4.57 14.67
C TYR A 5 -14.80 5.43 15.82
N TRP A 6 -15.45 5.37 16.98
CA TRP A 6 -14.98 6.02 18.19
C TRP A 6 -13.57 5.54 18.56
N LEU A 7 -13.32 4.23 18.53
CA LEU A 7 -12.00 3.66 18.81
C LEU A 7 -10.94 4.14 17.82
N LEU A 8 -11.26 4.21 16.53
CA LEU A 8 -10.39 4.79 15.51
C LEU A 8 -10.03 6.23 15.86
N CYS A 9 -11.03 7.07 16.17
CA CYS A 9 -10.81 8.47 16.53
C CYS A 9 -9.95 8.62 17.80
N VAL A 10 -10.16 7.77 18.81
CA VAL A 10 -9.33 7.75 20.03
C VAL A 10 -7.89 7.39 19.70
N CYS A 11 -7.67 6.36 18.87
CA CYS A 11 -6.32 5.96 18.49
C CYS A 11 -5.61 7.06 17.69
N ILE A 12 -6.28 7.67 16.72
CA ILE A 12 -5.75 8.80 15.93
C ILE A 12 -5.32 9.94 16.85
N ARG A 13 -6.19 10.40 17.73
CA ARG A 13 -5.89 11.50 18.67
C ARG A 13 -4.74 11.14 19.63
N THR A 14 -4.67 9.89 20.06
CA THR A 14 -3.59 9.40 20.93
C THR A 14 -2.25 9.42 20.19
N ILE A 15 -2.23 8.96 18.94
CA ILE A 15 -1.04 8.99 18.07
C ILE A 15 -0.61 10.43 17.81
N GLU A 16 -1.53 11.32 17.42
CA GLU A 16 -1.24 12.74 17.18
C GLU A 16 -0.68 13.43 18.44
N HIS A 17 -1.28 13.17 19.60
CA HIS A 17 -0.79 13.73 20.86
C HIS A 17 0.62 13.22 21.19
N ALA A 18 0.84 11.91 21.05
CA ALA A 18 2.14 11.30 21.28
C ALA A 18 3.19 11.79 20.27
N ASP A 19 2.82 12.00 19.01
CA ASP A 19 3.72 12.48 17.95
C ASP A 19 4.28 13.87 18.29
N ASN A 20 3.45 14.73 18.89
CA ASN A 20 3.82 16.06 19.37
C ASN A 20 4.80 16.04 20.57
N THR A 21 5.01 14.90 21.21
CA THR A 21 6.01 14.76 22.30
C THR A 21 7.44 14.58 21.79
N GLY A 22 7.65 14.63 20.47
CA GLY A 22 8.98 14.59 19.85
C GLY A 22 9.64 13.21 20.00
N SER A 23 10.81 13.15 20.65
CA SER A 23 11.56 11.91 20.84
C SER A 23 10.82 10.90 21.74
N LEU A 24 9.94 11.37 22.62
CA LEU A 24 9.18 10.51 23.52
C LEU A 24 8.16 9.63 22.77
N PHE A 25 7.83 9.97 21.53
CA PHE A 25 6.98 9.14 20.67
C PHE A 25 7.50 7.70 20.54
N ALA A 26 8.82 7.48 20.59
CA ALA A 26 9.43 6.15 20.51
C ALA A 26 9.02 5.21 21.66
N PHE A 27 8.50 5.73 22.77
CA PHE A 27 7.98 4.94 23.89
C PHE A 27 6.47 4.69 23.80
N THR A 28 5.81 5.23 22.78
CA THR A 28 4.38 5.04 22.56
C THR A 28 4.13 3.59 22.19
N PRO A 29 3.18 2.90 22.84
CA PRO A 29 2.84 1.54 22.46
C PRO A 29 2.40 1.44 20.99
N GLU A 30 3.03 0.56 20.23
CA GLU A 30 2.76 0.37 18.80
C GLU A 30 1.32 -0.08 18.51
N PHE A 31 0.63 -0.66 19.49
CA PHE A 31 -0.74 -1.14 19.31
C PHE A 31 -1.70 0.00 18.93
N PHE A 32 -1.42 1.26 19.30
CA PHE A 32 -2.27 2.38 18.88
C PHE A 32 -2.30 2.53 17.35
N LEU A 33 -1.14 2.38 16.70
CA LEU A 33 -1.03 2.39 15.23
C LEU A 33 -1.77 1.19 14.64
N ASN A 34 -1.54 -0.01 15.19
CA ASN A 34 -2.20 -1.23 14.71
C ASN A 34 -3.73 -1.17 14.84
N VAL A 35 -4.23 -0.72 15.99
CA VAL A 35 -5.67 -0.60 16.24
C VAL A 35 -6.28 0.45 15.32
N ALA A 36 -5.62 1.57 15.06
CA ALA A 36 -6.11 2.57 14.09
C ALA A 36 -6.25 1.97 12.68
N MET A 37 -5.22 1.27 12.19
CA MET A 37 -5.24 0.63 10.87
C MET A 37 -6.32 -0.46 10.77
N ASN A 38 -6.42 -1.31 11.80
CA ASN A 38 -7.39 -2.40 11.85
C ASN A 38 -8.83 -1.88 11.98
N ALA A 39 -9.06 -0.84 12.78
CA ALA A 39 -10.36 -0.21 12.93
C ALA A 39 -10.83 0.42 11.61
N TYR A 40 -9.95 1.14 10.90
CA TYR A 40 -10.25 1.66 9.57
C TYR A 40 -10.57 0.53 8.58
N SER A 41 -9.74 -0.51 8.52
CA SER A 41 -9.97 -1.66 7.64
C SER A 41 -11.32 -2.32 7.95
N ALA A 42 -11.66 -2.45 9.23
CA ALA A 42 -12.93 -3.04 9.64
C ALA A 42 -14.14 -2.18 9.24
N LEU A 43 -14.07 -0.87 9.48
CA LEU A 43 -15.08 0.11 9.07
C LEU A 43 -15.33 0.06 7.56
N LYS A 44 -14.25 -0.05 6.79
CA LYS A 44 -14.32 -0.05 5.33
C LYS A 44 -14.86 -1.37 4.74
N ASN A 45 -14.47 -2.50 5.30
CA ASN A 45 -14.63 -3.81 4.66
C ASN A 45 -15.74 -4.69 5.24
N TYR A 46 -16.12 -4.51 6.52
CA TYR A 46 -17.06 -5.42 7.20
C TYR A 46 -18.46 -4.86 7.45
N PHE A 47 -18.65 -3.53 7.36
CA PHE A 47 -19.98 -2.94 7.62
C PHE A 47 -20.76 -2.57 6.35
N SER A 48 -20.07 -2.43 5.22
CA SER A 48 -20.70 -2.21 3.92
C SER A 48 -21.42 -3.47 3.43
N PRO A 49 -22.59 -3.39 2.76
CA PRO A 49 -23.30 -2.15 2.39
C PRO A 49 -24.32 -1.68 3.43
N ALA A 50 -24.51 -2.43 4.53
CA ALA A 50 -25.59 -2.18 5.49
C ALA A 50 -25.42 -0.86 6.27
N ASN A 51 -24.19 -0.44 6.51
CA ASN A 51 -23.86 0.86 7.07
C ASN A 51 -22.63 1.38 6.32
N SER A 52 -22.67 2.62 5.82
CA SER A 52 -21.53 3.23 5.13
C SER A 52 -20.69 4.06 6.08
N MET A 53 -19.36 3.99 5.95
CA MET A 53 -18.45 4.85 6.71
C MET A 53 -18.67 6.34 6.38
N GLU A 54 -19.21 6.65 5.20
CA GLU A 54 -19.52 8.02 4.74
C GLU A 54 -20.64 8.70 5.54
N GLU A 55 -21.47 7.90 6.21
CA GLU A 55 -22.58 8.39 7.04
C GLU A 55 -22.10 8.84 8.43
N LEU A 56 -20.84 8.57 8.79
CA LEU A 56 -20.28 8.90 10.08
C LEU A 56 -19.92 10.38 10.18
N PRO A 57 -20.18 11.03 11.32
CA PRO A 57 -19.90 12.45 11.50
C PRO A 57 -18.39 12.71 11.46
N GLY A 58 -17.97 13.64 10.60
CA GLY A 58 -16.55 14.01 10.46
C GLY A 58 -15.69 12.94 9.78
N TYR A 59 -16.26 11.96 9.07
CA TYR A 59 -15.48 10.86 8.50
C TYR A 59 -14.34 11.35 7.57
N GLU A 60 -14.57 12.40 6.77
CA GLU A 60 -13.54 12.94 5.87
C GLU A 60 -12.34 13.51 6.63
N GLU A 61 -12.57 14.14 7.78
CA GLU A 61 -11.51 14.66 8.65
C GLU A 61 -10.73 13.49 9.26
N THR A 62 -11.43 12.50 9.81
CA THR A 62 -10.84 11.27 10.34
C THR A 62 -9.98 10.54 9.30
N LEU A 63 -10.45 10.46 8.04
CA LEU A 63 -9.67 9.90 6.94
C LEU A 63 -8.41 10.75 6.64
N THR A 64 -8.51 12.07 6.73
CA THR A 64 -7.37 12.97 6.46
C THR A 64 -6.32 12.86 7.56
N GLN A 65 -6.74 12.76 8.83
CA GLN A 65 -5.85 12.54 9.96
C GLN A 65 -5.15 11.17 9.87
N LEU A 66 -5.90 10.11 9.54
CA LEU A 66 -5.31 8.80 9.32
C LEU A 66 -4.34 8.79 8.14
N ALA A 67 -4.67 9.52 7.06
CA ALA A 67 -3.77 9.68 5.92
C ALA A 67 -2.44 10.36 6.32
N ALA A 68 -2.49 11.40 7.16
CA ALA A 68 -1.30 12.07 7.68
C ALA A 68 -0.45 11.13 8.54
N ILE A 69 -1.08 10.34 9.41
CA ILE A 69 -0.40 9.31 10.21
C ILE A 69 0.28 8.30 9.30
N LEU A 70 -0.44 7.72 8.34
CA LEU A 70 0.11 6.73 7.42
C LEU A 70 1.24 7.29 6.55
N ALA A 71 1.10 8.50 6.03
CA ALA A 71 2.07 9.17 5.16
C ALA A 71 3.39 9.51 5.88
N LYS A 72 3.34 9.75 7.19
CA LYS A 72 4.51 10.10 8.00
C LYS A 72 5.18 8.86 8.60
N HIS A 73 4.41 8.01 9.27
CA HIS A 73 4.97 7.07 10.25
C HIS A 73 5.65 5.84 9.63
N PHE A 74 5.34 5.47 8.38
CA PHE A 74 5.98 4.32 7.73
C PHE A 74 7.50 4.48 7.57
N ALA A 75 7.98 5.72 7.50
CA ALA A 75 9.39 6.08 7.34
C ALA A 75 9.93 6.84 8.57
N ASP A 76 9.21 6.83 9.69
CA ASP A 76 9.63 7.57 10.88
C ASP A 76 10.79 6.83 11.59
N PRO A 77 11.93 7.50 11.81
CA PRO A 77 13.08 6.88 12.46
C PRO A 77 12.82 6.54 13.94
N ARG A 78 11.83 7.17 14.59
CA ARG A 78 11.46 6.87 15.99
C ARG A 78 10.75 5.52 16.12
N ILE A 79 10.18 5.00 15.04
CA ILE A 79 9.62 3.65 14.99
C ILE A 79 10.75 2.68 14.63
N VAL A 80 11.13 1.81 15.56
CA VAL A 80 12.23 0.85 15.35
C VAL A 80 11.71 -0.49 14.81
N GLY A 81 10.51 -0.90 15.23
CA GLY A 81 9.92 -2.19 14.82
C GLY A 81 9.71 -2.26 13.31
N THR A 82 10.30 -3.28 12.68
CA THR A 82 10.15 -3.55 11.25
C THR A 82 8.73 -4.00 10.92
N ASP A 83 8.14 -4.83 11.77
CA ASP A 83 6.80 -5.42 11.56
C ASP A 83 5.71 -4.34 11.53
N ILE A 84 5.80 -3.34 12.41
CA ILE A 84 4.87 -2.22 12.42
C ILE A 84 5.09 -1.28 11.22
N LYS A 85 6.34 -1.08 10.76
CA LYS A 85 6.61 -0.32 9.53
C LYS A 85 6.03 -0.99 8.30
N ASP A 86 6.17 -2.31 8.21
CA ASP A 86 5.58 -3.11 7.13
C ASP A 86 4.06 -3.07 7.19
N SER A 87 3.48 -3.15 8.39
CA SER A 87 2.03 -2.99 8.60
C SER A 87 1.53 -1.61 8.17
N LEU A 88 2.24 -0.53 8.51
CA LEU A 88 1.94 0.84 8.06
C LEU A 88 2.03 0.96 6.54
N MET A 89 3.03 0.32 5.92
CA MET A 89 3.19 0.31 4.47
C MET A 89 2.01 -0.39 3.78
N GLN A 90 1.65 -1.57 4.27
CA GLN A 90 0.55 -2.37 3.75
C GLN A 90 -0.79 -1.67 3.95
N ALA A 91 -0.97 -1.02 5.11
CA ALA A 91 -2.14 -0.20 5.37
C ALA A 91 -2.21 0.97 4.39
N LEU A 92 -1.12 1.71 4.15
CA LEU A 92 -1.07 2.78 3.16
C LEU A 92 -1.35 2.27 1.74
N ALA A 93 -0.78 1.12 1.33
CA ALA A 93 -1.04 0.49 0.05
C ALA A 93 -2.53 0.16 -0.16
N SER A 94 -3.18 -0.35 0.88
CA SER A 94 -4.63 -0.61 0.88
C SER A 94 -5.43 0.69 0.91
N TYR A 95 -4.97 1.69 1.66
CA TYR A 95 -5.62 2.99 1.84
C TYR A 95 -5.75 3.77 0.53
N VAL A 96 -4.67 3.86 -0.25
CA VAL A 96 -4.67 4.54 -1.56
C VAL A 96 -5.48 3.81 -2.63
N CYS A 97 -5.94 2.59 -2.34
CA CYS A 97 -6.81 1.87 -3.27
C CYS A 97 -8.24 2.42 -3.28
N TYR A 98 -8.71 3.07 -2.22
CA TYR A 98 -10.08 3.57 -2.16
C TYR A 98 -10.16 5.06 -2.54
N PRO A 99 -11.10 5.48 -3.42
CA PRO A 99 -11.15 6.86 -3.91
C PRO A 99 -11.24 7.95 -2.83
N GLN A 100 -12.04 7.73 -1.78
CA GLN A 100 -12.19 8.70 -0.67
C GLN A 100 -10.94 8.79 0.18
N SER A 101 -10.32 7.64 0.47
CA SER A 101 -9.06 7.57 1.22
C SER A 101 -7.90 8.16 0.44
N LEU A 102 -7.84 7.96 -0.88
CA LEU A 102 -6.87 8.64 -1.74
C LEU A 102 -7.06 10.16 -1.75
N ARG A 103 -8.31 10.64 -1.85
CA ARG A 103 -8.61 12.08 -1.71
C ARG A 103 -8.18 12.62 -0.35
N ALA A 104 -8.28 11.83 0.72
CA ALA A 104 -7.80 12.23 2.03
C ALA A 104 -6.27 12.39 2.05
N VAL A 105 -5.53 11.51 1.37
CA VAL A 105 -4.07 11.67 1.15
C VAL A 105 -3.78 12.93 0.35
N GLU A 106 -4.59 13.29 -0.64
CA GLU A 106 -4.41 14.53 -1.42
C GLU A 106 -4.67 15.80 -0.60
N ARG A 107 -5.46 15.72 0.47
CA ARG A 107 -5.80 16.84 1.36
C ARG A 107 -4.78 17.10 2.47
N ILE A 108 -3.87 16.17 2.77
CA ILE A 108 -2.83 16.41 3.79
C ILE A 108 -1.88 17.54 3.34
N PRO A 109 -1.14 18.17 4.28
CA PRO A 109 -0.20 19.23 3.96
C PRO A 109 0.80 18.84 2.86
N GLU A 110 1.13 19.77 1.98
CA GLU A 110 2.01 19.51 0.83
C GLU A 110 3.38 18.98 1.25
N GLU A 111 3.97 19.54 2.30
CA GLU A 111 5.25 19.08 2.86
C GLU A 111 5.20 17.58 3.22
N GLN A 112 4.10 17.12 3.84
CA GLN A 112 3.92 15.71 4.18
C GLN A 112 3.73 14.85 2.93
N ARG A 113 2.98 15.33 1.92
CA ARG A 113 2.83 14.60 0.63
C ARG A 113 4.19 14.44 -0.07
N VAL A 114 4.97 15.50 -0.14
CA VAL A 114 6.30 15.47 -0.77
C VAL A 114 7.26 14.58 0.00
N ALA A 115 7.25 14.64 1.35
CA ALA A 115 8.05 13.75 2.18
C ALA A 115 7.65 12.28 2.01
N MET A 116 6.36 11.97 1.98
CA MET A 116 5.84 10.64 1.68
C MET A 116 6.34 10.15 0.31
N MET A 117 6.22 10.96 -0.74
CA MET A 117 6.69 10.61 -2.08
C MET A 117 8.20 10.41 -2.12
N ARG A 118 8.99 11.28 -1.48
CA ARG A 118 10.45 11.11 -1.37
C ARG A 118 10.81 9.79 -0.69
N ASN A 119 10.14 9.47 0.41
CA ASN A 119 10.35 8.22 1.12
C ASN A 119 9.93 7.01 0.27
N LEU A 120 8.85 7.09 -0.53
CA LEU A 120 8.45 6.04 -1.47
C LEU A 120 9.49 5.84 -2.60
N LEU A 121 10.22 6.90 -3.00
CA LEU A 121 11.25 6.84 -4.03
C LEU A 121 12.65 6.46 -3.50
N ALA A 122 12.78 6.25 -2.18
CA ALA A 122 14.05 5.83 -1.60
C ALA A 122 14.49 4.46 -2.15
N PRO A 123 15.82 4.23 -2.31
CA PRO A 123 16.35 2.96 -2.82
C PRO A 123 15.89 1.73 -2.00
N TYR A 124 15.78 0.58 -2.67
CA TYR A 124 15.22 -0.65 -2.08
C TYR A 124 16.17 -1.44 -1.18
N GLU A 125 17.40 -0.96 -0.94
CA GLU A 125 18.50 -1.75 -0.38
C GLU A 125 18.20 -2.43 0.97
N GLN A 126 17.26 -1.90 1.78
CA GLN A 126 16.82 -2.51 3.04
C GLN A 126 15.31 -2.39 3.30
N ARG A 127 14.50 -2.19 2.26
CA ARG A 127 13.06 -1.97 2.40
C ARG A 127 12.26 -2.93 1.51
N PRO A 128 11.16 -3.51 2.01
CA PRO A 128 10.24 -4.27 1.18
C PRO A 128 9.73 -3.42 -0.01
N TRP A 129 10.06 -3.85 -1.22
CA TRP A 129 9.79 -3.13 -2.46
C TRP A 129 8.35 -3.33 -2.95
N ALA A 130 7.73 -4.48 -2.64
CA ALA A 130 6.42 -4.86 -3.16
C ALA A 130 5.32 -3.86 -2.80
N GLN A 131 5.22 -3.47 -1.52
CA GLN A 131 4.19 -2.53 -1.07
C GLN A 131 4.41 -1.12 -1.65
N THR A 132 5.66 -0.68 -1.76
CA THR A 132 6.03 0.59 -2.39
C THR A 132 5.62 0.61 -3.87
N ASN A 133 5.94 -0.45 -4.60
CA ASN A 133 5.53 -0.61 -6.00
C ASN A 133 4.01 -0.66 -6.14
N TRP A 134 3.29 -1.34 -5.25
CA TRP A 134 1.84 -1.36 -5.25
C TRP A 134 1.23 0.03 -5.05
N ILE A 135 1.77 0.83 -4.11
CA ILE A 135 1.36 2.22 -3.92
C ILE A 135 1.57 3.00 -5.23
N LEU A 136 2.79 2.98 -5.77
CA LEU A 136 3.14 3.71 -6.99
C LEU A 136 2.26 3.28 -8.18
N VAL A 137 2.13 1.98 -8.46
CA VAL A 137 1.25 1.48 -9.53
C VAL A 137 -0.20 1.92 -9.31
N ARG A 138 -0.69 1.93 -8.06
CA ARG A 138 -2.05 2.36 -7.76
C ARG A 138 -2.27 3.83 -8.06
N LEU A 139 -1.31 4.70 -7.75
CA LEU A 139 -1.39 6.14 -8.04
C LEU A 139 -1.51 6.45 -9.54
N TRP A 140 -0.98 5.58 -10.41
CA TRP A 140 -1.07 5.68 -11.87
C TRP A 140 -2.21 4.87 -12.49
N ARG A 141 -2.90 4.00 -11.74
CA ARG A 141 -3.91 3.11 -12.30
C ARG A 141 -5.06 3.90 -12.94
N GLY A 142 -5.22 3.74 -14.25
CA GLY A 142 -6.20 4.49 -15.05
C GLY A 142 -5.64 5.73 -15.76
N CYS A 143 -4.35 6.03 -15.62
CA CYS A 143 -3.66 7.12 -16.29
C CYS A 143 -2.45 6.61 -17.11
N GLY A 144 -2.21 7.18 -18.29
CA GLY A 144 -1.05 6.84 -19.13
C GLY A 144 -1.05 5.39 -19.62
N PHE A 145 0.10 4.71 -19.49
CA PHE A 145 0.27 3.27 -19.77
C PHE A 145 -0.21 2.37 -18.60
N GLY A 146 -0.53 2.95 -17.43
CA GLY A 146 -0.90 2.21 -16.23
C GLY A 146 -2.31 1.63 -16.31
N TYR A 147 -2.41 0.30 -16.40
CA TYR A 147 -3.64 -0.51 -16.24
C TYR A 147 -4.93 0.19 -16.70
N ARG A 148 -4.99 0.59 -17.99
CA ARG A 148 -6.17 1.20 -18.63
C ARG A 148 -7.42 0.32 -18.49
N TYR A 149 -7.21 -0.98 -18.36
CA TYR A 149 -8.29 -1.93 -18.17
C TYR A 149 -8.58 -2.10 -16.68
N THR A 150 -9.78 -1.70 -16.28
CA THR A 150 -10.41 -2.03 -14.97
C THR A 150 -10.38 -3.52 -14.68
N ARG A 151 -10.39 -4.35 -15.72
CA ARG A 151 -10.42 -5.81 -15.70
C ARG A 151 -9.43 -6.34 -16.73
N LEU A 152 -8.60 -7.31 -16.34
CA LEU A 152 -7.96 -8.17 -17.35
C LEU A 152 -9.10 -8.92 -18.06
N PRO A 153 -9.22 -8.86 -19.40
CA PRO A 153 -10.33 -9.48 -20.13
C PRO A 153 -10.52 -10.98 -19.86
N HIS A 154 -9.48 -11.63 -19.31
CA HIS A 154 -9.38 -13.07 -19.07
C HIS A 154 -9.68 -13.48 -17.62
N LEU A 155 -9.83 -12.54 -16.69
CA LEU A 155 -10.17 -12.87 -15.30
C LEU A 155 -11.69 -13.06 -15.15
N LEU A 156 -12.09 -14.18 -14.56
CA LEU A 156 -13.47 -14.62 -14.33
C LEU A 156 -14.32 -13.55 -13.64
N LYS A 157 -15.64 -13.63 -13.85
CA LYS A 157 -16.64 -12.73 -13.24
C LYS A 157 -16.43 -12.67 -11.72
N THR A 158 -15.98 -11.52 -11.23
CA THR A 158 -15.85 -11.20 -9.80
C THR A 158 -17.20 -11.34 -9.11
N LYS A 159 -17.20 -12.01 -7.96
CA LYS A 159 -18.35 -12.12 -7.09
C LYS A 159 -18.57 -10.80 -6.32
N PRO A 160 -19.77 -10.55 -5.76
CA PRO A 160 -20.03 -9.33 -4.99
C PRO A 160 -19.08 -9.14 -3.80
N GLU A 161 -18.63 -10.24 -3.19
CA GLU A 161 -17.65 -10.28 -2.10
C GLU A 161 -16.26 -9.75 -2.50
N ASP A 162 -15.92 -9.81 -3.79
CA ASP A 162 -14.65 -9.33 -4.32
C ASP A 162 -14.62 -7.79 -4.50
N ALA A 163 -15.77 -7.12 -4.40
CA ALA A 163 -15.88 -5.67 -4.62
C ALA A 163 -15.14 -4.83 -3.57
N ASN A 164 -14.87 -5.38 -2.39
CA ASN A 164 -14.13 -4.71 -1.31
C ASN A 164 -12.61 -4.96 -1.40
N LEU A 165 -12.15 -5.86 -2.27
CA LEU A 165 -10.74 -6.17 -2.42
C LEU A 165 -9.99 -4.96 -3.01
N PRO A 166 -8.88 -4.49 -2.39
CA PRO A 166 -8.12 -3.32 -2.87
C PRO A 166 -7.69 -3.44 -4.34
N SER A 167 -7.25 -4.64 -4.76
CA SER A 167 -6.81 -4.94 -6.12
C SER A 167 -7.91 -4.82 -7.17
N LEU A 168 -9.17 -4.94 -6.78
CA LEU A 168 -10.33 -4.91 -7.68
C LEU A 168 -11.07 -3.57 -7.68
N GLN A 169 -10.59 -2.59 -6.91
CA GLN A 169 -11.11 -1.22 -6.93
C GLN A 169 -10.97 -0.59 -8.31
N LYS A 170 -12.02 0.12 -8.74
CA LYS A 170 -12.01 0.90 -9.99
C LYS A 170 -10.80 1.85 -10.01
N PRO A 171 -10.18 2.10 -11.18
CA PRO A 171 -9.10 3.04 -11.33
C PRO A 171 -9.44 4.41 -10.72
N CYS A 172 -8.56 4.91 -9.85
CA CYS A 172 -8.63 6.25 -9.29
C CYS A 172 -7.19 6.81 -9.22
N PRO A 173 -6.66 7.35 -10.33
CA PRO A 173 -5.31 7.89 -10.34
C PRO A 173 -5.24 9.20 -9.55
N SER A 174 -4.08 9.49 -8.93
CA SER A 174 -3.81 10.77 -8.27
C SER A 174 -2.82 11.59 -9.08
N LEU A 175 -3.32 12.50 -9.94
CA LEU A 175 -2.45 13.38 -10.74
C LEU A 175 -1.57 14.29 -9.88
N LEU A 176 -2.04 14.63 -8.67
CA LEU A 176 -1.33 15.45 -7.70
C LEU A 176 -0.06 14.75 -7.20
N LEU A 177 -0.19 13.52 -6.72
CA LEU A 177 0.96 12.74 -6.25
C LEU A 177 1.89 12.34 -7.40
N GLN A 178 1.35 12.09 -8.59
CA GLN A 178 2.15 11.88 -9.80
C GLN A 178 3.03 13.09 -10.13
N ARG A 179 2.47 14.31 -10.02
CA ARG A 179 3.21 15.54 -10.24
C ARG A 179 4.34 15.72 -9.21
N HIS A 180 4.09 15.47 -7.93
CA HIS A 180 5.13 15.53 -6.90
C HIS A 180 6.29 14.55 -7.19
N MET A 181 5.99 13.32 -7.64
CA MET A 181 7.04 12.38 -8.07
C MET A 181 7.83 12.92 -9.26
N ALA A 182 7.16 13.44 -10.28
CA ALA A 182 7.82 13.99 -11.46
C ALA A 182 8.75 15.17 -11.09
N GLU A 183 8.29 16.06 -10.21
CA GLU A 183 9.08 17.19 -9.71
C GLU A 183 10.30 16.71 -8.90
N LEU A 184 10.12 15.79 -7.95
CA LEU A 184 11.21 15.22 -7.16
C LEU A 184 12.30 14.58 -8.04
N LEU A 185 11.90 13.74 -8.99
CA LEU A 185 12.85 13.07 -9.90
C LEU A 185 13.52 14.02 -10.89
N SER A 186 12.88 15.14 -11.22
CA SER A 186 13.47 16.15 -12.11
C SER A 186 14.48 17.05 -11.39
N LEU A 187 14.24 17.32 -10.10
CA LEU A 187 15.09 18.18 -9.27
C LEU A 187 16.32 17.43 -8.73
N ASP A 188 16.16 16.18 -8.29
CA ASP A 188 17.21 15.37 -7.70
C ASP A 188 17.60 14.20 -8.62
N LYS A 189 18.63 14.43 -9.44
CA LYS A 189 19.11 13.45 -10.43
C LYS A 189 19.77 12.24 -9.80
N ASP A 190 20.41 12.38 -8.64
CA ASP A 190 21.10 11.29 -7.97
C ASP A 190 20.09 10.34 -7.31
N MET A 191 19.05 10.90 -6.68
CA MET A 191 17.90 10.14 -6.21
C MET A 191 17.20 9.43 -7.37
N ALA A 192 16.96 10.14 -8.48
CA ALA A 192 16.32 9.54 -9.65
C ALA A 192 17.14 8.38 -10.23
N ALA A 193 18.45 8.54 -10.37
CA ALA A 193 19.34 7.47 -10.81
C ALA A 193 19.31 6.27 -9.85
N SER A 194 19.39 6.52 -8.55
CA SER A 194 19.38 5.46 -7.52
C SER A 194 18.05 4.71 -7.48
N PHE A 195 16.93 5.42 -7.61
CA PHE A 195 15.59 4.83 -7.70
C PHE A 195 15.46 3.99 -8.97
N LEU A 196 15.84 4.52 -10.14
CA LEU A 196 15.75 3.78 -11.41
C LEU A 196 16.64 2.53 -11.41
N ASN A 197 17.88 2.64 -10.90
CA ASN A 197 18.75 1.48 -10.72
C ASN A 197 18.10 0.44 -9.81
N SER A 198 17.48 0.85 -8.70
CA SER A 198 16.76 -0.06 -7.81
C SER A 198 15.61 -0.77 -8.52
N VAL A 199 14.78 -0.06 -9.28
CA VAL A 199 13.66 -0.64 -10.04
C VAL A 199 14.15 -1.61 -11.12
N LEU A 200 15.19 -1.24 -11.88
CA LEU A 200 15.74 -2.09 -12.93
C LEU A 200 16.37 -3.37 -12.36
N ASN A 201 17.08 -3.26 -11.23
CA ASN A 201 17.63 -4.42 -10.54
C ASN A 201 16.54 -5.36 -10.03
N GLN A 202 15.46 -4.82 -9.46
CA GLN A 202 14.32 -5.63 -9.03
C GLN A 202 13.60 -6.28 -10.22
N LEU A 203 13.46 -5.58 -11.34
CA LEU A 203 12.89 -6.14 -12.56
C LEU A 203 13.73 -7.33 -13.08
N ASN A 204 15.06 -7.18 -13.13
CA ASN A 204 15.98 -8.25 -13.53
C ASN A 204 15.90 -9.46 -12.59
N TRP A 205 15.81 -9.23 -11.29
CA TRP A 205 15.62 -10.30 -10.30
C TRP A 205 14.28 -11.01 -10.50
N ALA A 206 13.18 -10.27 -10.60
CA ALA A 206 11.84 -10.84 -10.81
C ALA A 206 11.74 -11.63 -12.12
N PHE A 207 12.38 -11.18 -13.21
CA PHE A 207 12.47 -11.94 -14.45
C PHE A 207 13.23 -13.25 -14.28
N SER A 208 14.33 -13.25 -13.52
CA SER A 208 15.13 -14.44 -13.26
C SER A 208 14.34 -15.48 -12.47
N GLU A 209 13.61 -15.06 -11.42
CA GLU A 209 12.69 -15.91 -10.67
C GLU A 209 11.55 -16.45 -11.55
N PHE A 210 10.99 -15.61 -12.42
CA PHE A 210 9.94 -16.02 -13.35
C PHE A 210 10.40 -17.11 -14.32
N ILE A 211 11.58 -16.94 -14.92
CA ILE A 211 12.16 -17.96 -15.82
C ILE A 211 12.46 -19.25 -15.06
N GLY A 212 13.00 -19.16 -13.84
CA GLY A 212 13.21 -20.32 -12.96
C GLY A 212 11.93 -21.10 -12.72
N MET A 213 10.83 -20.42 -12.37
CA MET A 213 9.53 -21.06 -12.20
C MET A 213 9.02 -21.75 -13.47
N ILE A 214 9.17 -21.12 -14.65
CA ILE A 214 8.75 -21.75 -15.92
C ILE A 214 9.54 -23.02 -16.19
N GLN A 215 10.85 -23.02 -15.93
CA GLN A 215 11.70 -24.20 -16.09
C GLN A 215 11.32 -25.32 -15.11
N GLU A 216 11.05 -24.99 -13.85
CA GLU A 216 10.57 -25.96 -12.85
C GLU A 216 9.24 -26.60 -13.28
N ILE A 217 8.31 -25.79 -13.78
CA ILE A 217 7.01 -26.28 -14.29
C ILE A 217 7.20 -27.20 -15.49
N GLN A 218 8.07 -26.85 -16.44
CA GLN A 218 8.36 -27.68 -17.62
C GLN A 218 9.00 -29.01 -17.22
N GLN A 219 10.02 -28.98 -16.35
CA GLN A 219 10.68 -30.20 -15.85
C GLN A 219 9.72 -31.10 -15.07
N ALA A 220 8.80 -30.52 -14.29
CA ALA A 220 7.77 -31.28 -13.59
C ALA A 220 6.77 -31.92 -14.55
N ALA A 221 6.40 -31.22 -15.64
CA ALA A 221 5.49 -31.73 -16.65
C ALA A 221 6.09 -32.84 -17.53
N GLU A 222 7.41 -32.85 -17.72
CA GLU A 222 8.13 -33.86 -18.51
C GLU A 222 8.41 -35.17 -17.74
N ARG A 223 8.18 -35.21 -16.43
CA ARG A 223 8.38 -36.43 -15.63
C ARG A 223 7.31 -37.48 -15.98
N PRO A 224 7.70 -38.71 -16.36
CA PRO A 224 6.77 -39.75 -16.82
C PRO A 224 5.87 -40.31 -15.71
N GLU A 225 6.26 -40.15 -14.43
CA GLU A 225 5.41 -40.46 -13.29
C GLU A 225 4.46 -39.28 -13.02
N ARG A 226 3.17 -39.44 -13.36
CA ARG A 226 2.08 -38.56 -12.91
C ARG A 226 1.89 -38.67 -11.39
N ASN A 227 2.89 -38.24 -10.63
CA ASN A 227 2.79 -38.14 -9.18
C ASN A 227 2.51 -36.68 -8.87
N PHE A 228 1.30 -36.44 -8.38
CA PHE A 228 0.79 -35.23 -7.74
C PHE A 228 1.87 -34.14 -7.57
N VAL A 229 1.80 -33.09 -8.39
CA VAL A 229 2.54 -31.85 -8.10
C VAL A 229 2.00 -31.38 -6.75
N ASP A 230 2.77 -31.62 -5.68
CA ASP A 230 2.42 -31.13 -4.35
C ASP A 230 2.36 -29.61 -4.46
N THR A 231 1.19 -29.04 -4.18
CA THR A 231 0.94 -27.59 -4.27
C THR A 231 1.90 -26.80 -3.37
N ARG A 232 2.56 -27.47 -2.40
CA ARG A 232 3.62 -26.91 -1.55
C ARG A 232 5.00 -26.83 -2.23
N GLN A 233 5.22 -27.58 -3.31
CA GLN A 233 6.48 -27.56 -4.09
C GLN A 233 6.48 -26.49 -5.18
N LEU A 234 5.30 -26.08 -5.66
CA LEU A 234 5.16 -24.85 -6.42
C LEU A 234 5.36 -23.69 -5.45
N LYS A 235 6.58 -23.16 -5.35
CA LYS A 235 6.83 -21.87 -4.69
C LYS A 235 6.08 -20.81 -5.49
N VAL A 236 4.82 -20.59 -5.13
CA VAL A 236 3.97 -19.60 -5.79
C VAL A 236 4.59 -18.23 -5.51
N CYS A 237 5.25 -17.68 -6.52
CA CYS A 237 5.75 -16.31 -6.54
C CYS A 237 4.56 -15.35 -6.78
N ALA A 238 3.49 -15.49 -5.98
CA ALA A 238 2.34 -14.59 -5.97
C ALA A 238 2.74 -13.19 -5.47
N THR A 239 3.92 -13.05 -4.87
CA THR A 239 4.48 -11.77 -4.44
C THR A 239 4.99 -10.91 -5.59
N CYS A 240 5.21 -11.47 -6.79
CA CYS A 240 5.85 -10.77 -7.91
C CYS A 240 4.90 -10.21 -8.98
N PHE A 241 3.59 -10.52 -8.93
CA PHE A 241 2.63 -10.14 -9.98
C PHE A 241 1.32 -9.55 -9.43
#